data_AF-A0A7W5Z2V1-F1
#
_entry.id   AF-A0A7W5Z2V1-F1
#
_cell.length_a   1.000
_cell.length_b   1.000
_cell.length_c   1.000
_cell.angle_alpha   90.00
_cell.angle_beta   90.00
_cell.angle_gamma   90.00
#
_symmetry.space_group_name_H-M   'P 1'
#
loop_
_entity.id
_entity.type
_entity.pdbx_description
1 polymer ?
#
loop_
_entity_poly.entity_id
_entity_poly.type
_entity_poly.pdbx_seq_one_letter_code
_entity_poly.pdbx_strand_id
1 'polypeptide(L)'
;MNRAPEPEGLNYWIGRLTDPVNPLTISQIANNFATQPETTALYPYLRYPNLFDGDTEAFVTEIYQNLFARAPEAEGLAYWTAQLESGAVAIGDFILTVIQSARNFDGGQDLTTLNNKTAVGISYAEQVAKANAEWTPESARAAIKDVDATAASVTAAEANITAFVATGSWPGATGESFTLTTGIDAIVGTAADDTIQGVVSGTASASTLNPLDSINGGAGVNTLNLVAQDAPAGKAIQLPGAATVTIENIQTVNIISSTGDDVVTTSATALEAAYFGGQVQEIWQIGADKASTVVLAKNDQVAGFSGTTDVALNVTAAKGVESVGVALKDVADKSKITFDGAKDSDSLTTVTISGKAGAELFIDTDAQKANIEVDTINLGLTSKTTVDFTVEEGVVEVVDASTSTGALTFDFTAAEFTNLQEVKGGSGNDTIEASIAVLKDSTGLVINGGAGVDTLQLIITAAPNNATKVSLIGGEGKDTFELASGAKGNLFGAITNDQNLIDNLVSVEDFAAADDVLSIKDIGAGLGNRVANNTVEQAITKAGATTLFETVTAVATTTVGNAKDFAVFNFEGSAYIYVDLDGAATLKDDALIKVTGVSNSALTDANFIIA
;
A
#
# COMPACT_ATOMS: atom_id res chain seq x y z
N MET A 1 -2.37 -28.76 22.78
CA MET A 1 -2.83 -27.99 21.60
C MET A 1 -4.01 -27.06 21.89
N ASN A 2 -4.80 -27.29 22.96
CA ASN A 2 -5.90 -26.39 23.39
C ASN A 2 -6.87 -25.95 22.28
N ARG A 3 -7.21 -26.84 21.35
CA ARG A 3 -8.11 -26.56 20.24
C ARG A 3 -9.04 -27.72 19.96
N ALA A 4 -10.16 -27.44 19.30
CA ALA A 4 -10.99 -28.47 18.70
C ALA A 4 -10.18 -29.29 17.67
N PRO A 5 -10.52 -30.57 17.47
CA PRO A 5 -9.82 -31.39 16.50
C PRO A 5 -10.09 -30.91 15.06
N GLU A 6 -9.11 -31.12 14.20
CA GLU A 6 -9.32 -31.06 12.74
C GLU A 6 -10.18 -32.27 12.32
N PRO A 7 -11.16 -32.12 11.42
CA PRO A 7 -12.02 -33.24 11.02
C PRO A 7 -11.27 -34.45 10.45
N GLU A 8 -10.31 -34.22 9.55
CA GLU A 8 -9.52 -35.31 8.95
C GLU A 8 -8.56 -35.93 9.98
N GLY A 9 -7.85 -35.10 10.75
CA GLY A 9 -6.99 -35.55 11.83
C GLY A 9 -7.73 -36.41 12.86
N LEU A 10 -8.96 -36.01 13.25
CA LEU A 10 -9.80 -36.79 14.17
C LEU A 10 -10.08 -38.19 13.61
N ASN A 11 -10.51 -38.26 12.36
CA ASN A 11 -10.80 -39.53 11.68
C ASN A 11 -9.56 -40.41 11.54
N TYR A 12 -8.40 -39.82 11.27
CA TYR A 12 -7.13 -40.54 11.25
C TYR A 12 -6.83 -41.21 12.59
N TRP A 13 -6.89 -40.45 13.69
CA TRP A 13 -6.57 -40.99 15.02
C TRP A 13 -7.57 -42.03 15.50
N ILE A 14 -8.87 -41.84 15.21
CA ILE A 14 -9.90 -42.86 15.44
C ILE A 14 -9.54 -44.13 14.65
N GLY A 15 -9.18 -43.99 13.37
CA GLY A 15 -8.78 -45.11 12.52
C GLY A 15 -7.55 -45.86 13.05
N ARG A 16 -6.55 -45.16 13.59
CA ARG A 16 -5.36 -45.78 14.23
C ARG A 16 -5.72 -46.51 15.53
N LEU A 17 -6.68 -46.00 16.31
CA LEU A 17 -7.13 -46.62 17.54
C LEU A 17 -7.97 -47.88 17.28
N THR A 18 -8.78 -47.89 16.22
CA THR A 18 -9.69 -48.99 15.88
C THR A 18 -9.15 -49.93 14.80
N ASP A 19 -7.89 -49.78 14.39
CA ASP A 19 -7.24 -50.61 13.37
C ASP A 19 -7.32 -52.11 13.76
N PRO A 20 -7.93 -52.98 12.92
CA PRO A 20 -8.11 -54.39 13.27
C PRO A 20 -6.82 -55.21 13.18
N VAL A 21 -5.75 -54.67 12.60
CA VAL A 21 -4.47 -55.36 12.37
C VAL A 21 -3.40 -54.87 13.34
N ASN A 22 -3.25 -53.55 13.51
CA ASN A 22 -2.21 -52.96 14.37
C ASN A 22 -2.69 -51.66 15.05
N PRO A 23 -3.56 -51.76 16.06
CA PRO A 23 -4.11 -50.60 16.75
C PRO A 23 -3.04 -49.90 17.60
N LEU A 24 -3.00 -48.57 17.53
CA LEU A 24 -2.25 -47.77 18.49
C LEU A 24 -3.05 -47.65 19.79
N THR A 25 -2.37 -47.83 20.92
CA THR A 25 -2.93 -47.52 22.24
C THR A 25 -3.08 -46.01 22.43
N ILE A 26 -3.95 -45.58 23.34
CA ILE A 26 -4.12 -44.16 23.66
C ILE A 26 -2.81 -43.52 24.15
N SER A 27 -2.00 -44.24 24.92
CA SER A 27 -0.66 -43.79 25.35
C SER A 27 0.29 -43.59 24.15
N GLN A 28 0.30 -44.51 23.19
CA GLN A 28 1.09 -44.34 21.97
C GLN A 28 0.61 -43.14 21.14
N ILE A 29 -0.71 -42.93 21.03
CA ILE A 29 -1.27 -41.76 20.34
C ILE A 29 -0.85 -40.48 21.05
N ALA A 30 -1.00 -40.39 22.37
CA ALA A 30 -0.60 -39.22 23.16
C ALA A 30 0.88 -38.88 23.00
N ASN A 31 1.76 -39.89 23.01
CA ASN A 31 3.19 -39.70 22.79
C ASN A 31 3.53 -39.30 21.34
N ASN A 32 2.77 -39.75 20.34
CA ASN A 32 2.92 -39.28 18.96
C ASN A 32 2.49 -37.80 18.79
N PHE A 33 1.50 -37.34 19.53
CA PHE A 33 1.08 -35.93 19.50
C PHE A 33 2.20 -34.99 19.99
N ALA A 34 2.93 -35.39 21.04
CA ALA A 34 4.03 -34.59 21.60
C ALA A 34 5.18 -34.33 20.60
N THR A 35 5.31 -35.16 19.56
CA THR A 35 6.38 -35.05 18.56
C THR A 35 5.93 -34.41 17.24
N GLN A 36 4.67 -33.97 17.14
CA GLN A 36 4.20 -33.34 15.90
C GLN A 36 4.83 -31.95 15.71
N PRO A 37 5.14 -31.55 14.46
CA PRO A 37 5.68 -30.22 14.18
C PRO A 37 4.84 -29.10 14.81
N GLU A 38 3.52 -29.14 14.67
CA GLU A 38 2.60 -28.17 15.28
C GLU A 38 2.74 -28.12 16.80
N THR A 39 2.78 -29.27 17.49
CA THR A 39 2.90 -29.31 18.95
C THR A 39 4.23 -28.75 19.43
N THR A 40 5.33 -29.12 18.76
CA THR A 40 6.67 -28.65 19.14
C THR A 40 6.90 -27.17 18.81
N ALA A 41 6.17 -26.60 17.86
CA ALA A 41 6.12 -25.17 17.60
C ALA A 41 5.29 -24.41 18.65
N LEU A 42 4.19 -25.00 19.11
CA LEU A 42 3.31 -24.41 20.12
C LEU A 42 3.91 -24.45 21.52
N TYR A 43 4.63 -25.52 21.86
CA TYR A 43 5.23 -25.72 23.18
C TYR A 43 6.75 -25.85 23.06
N PRO A 44 7.51 -24.74 23.13
CA PRO A 44 8.96 -24.75 22.99
C PRO A 44 9.68 -25.72 23.92
N TYR A 45 9.13 -25.96 25.12
CA TYR A 45 9.62 -26.96 26.07
C TYR A 45 9.79 -28.36 25.44
N LEU A 46 8.94 -28.74 24.48
CA LEU A 46 9.04 -30.05 23.82
C LEU A 46 10.26 -30.17 22.90
N ARG A 47 10.77 -29.03 22.41
CA ARG A 47 11.94 -28.98 21.55
C ARG A 47 13.23 -28.77 22.36
N TYR A 48 13.14 -28.02 23.45
CA TYR A 48 14.27 -27.66 24.31
C TYR A 48 13.91 -27.81 25.79
N PRO A 49 13.79 -29.04 26.32
CA PRO A 49 13.42 -29.24 27.72
C PRO A 49 14.58 -28.86 28.65
N ASN A 50 14.26 -28.22 29.78
CA ASN A 50 15.18 -27.77 30.82
C ASN A 50 16.20 -26.75 30.33
N LEU A 51 15.80 -25.88 29.39
CA LEU A 51 16.72 -24.88 28.83
C LEU A 51 16.99 -23.73 29.81
N PHE A 52 16.01 -23.40 30.65
CA PHE A 52 16.12 -22.38 31.70
C PHE A 52 15.37 -22.81 32.96
N ASP A 53 15.72 -22.20 34.09
CA ASP A 53 15.07 -22.47 35.37
C ASP A 53 13.56 -22.14 35.29
N GLY A 54 12.71 -23.13 35.61
CA GLY A 54 11.25 -22.98 35.69
C GLY A 54 10.47 -23.29 34.40
N ASP A 55 11.12 -23.70 33.32
CA ASP A 55 10.44 -24.02 32.05
C ASP A 55 9.46 -25.21 32.15
N THR A 56 9.84 -26.24 32.91
CA THR A 56 8.99 -27.41 33.16
C THR A 56 7.75 -27.03 33.98
N GLU A 57 7.90 -26.16 34.99
CA GLU A 57 6.78 -25.66 35.79
C GLU A 57 5.81 -24.84 34.94
N ALA A 58 6.33 -24.00 34.05
CA ALA A 58 5.53 -23.23 33.10
C ALA A 58 4.75 -24.17 32.17
N PHE A 59 5.41 -25.19 31.61
CA PHE A 59 4.76 -26.19 30.75
C PHE A 59 3.64 -26.96 31.47
N VAL A 60 3.89 -27.45 32.70
CA VAL A 60 2.85 -28.15 33.49
C VAL A 60 1.67 -27.23 33.78
N THR A 61 1.94 -25.98 34.15
CA THR A 61 0.91 -24.98 34.40
C THR A 61 0.05 -24.72 33.16
N GLU A 62 0.68 -24.60 32.00
CA GLU A 62 0.00 -24.39 30.72
C GLU A 62 -0.92 -25.57 30.35
N ILE A 63 -0.50 -26.82 30.59
CA ILE A 63 -1.34 -28.00 30.35
C ILE A 63 -2.60 -27.98 31.22
N TYR A 64 -2.48 -27.62 32.50
CA TYR A 64 -3.63 -27.49 33.41
C TYR A 64 -4.57 -26.37 32.99
N GLN A 65 -4.04 -25.22 32.59
CA GLN A 65 -4.83 -24.10 32.10
C GLN A 65 -5.61 -24.50 30.83
N ASN A 66 -4.96 -25.20 29.90
CA ASN A 66 -5.56 -25.65 28.66
C ASN A 66 -6.69 -26.68 28.90
N LEU A 67 -6.46 -27.65 29.78
CA LEU A 67 -7.45 -28.71 30.04
C LEU A 67 -8.61 -28.25 30.93
N PHE A 68 -8.31 -27.50 31.99
CA PHE A 68 -9.25 -27.25 33.10
C PHE A 68 -9.56 -25.78 33.36
N ALA A 69 -8.91 -24.85 32.64
CA ALA A 69 -9.04 -23.40 32.84
C ALA A 69 -8.65 -22.94 34.26
N ARG A 70 -7.70 -23.64 34.89
CA ARG A 70 -7.13 -23.31 36.19
C ARG A 70 -5.67 -23.72 36.29
N ALA A 71 -4.93 -23.11 37.22
CA ALA A 71 -3.59 -23.54 37.58
C ALA A 71 -3.59 -24.90 38.34
N PRO A 72 -2.48 -25.67 38.27
CA PRO A 72 -2.29 -26.86 39.11
C PRO A 72 -2.14 -26.48 40.58
N GLU A 73 -2.49 -27.40 41.47
CA GLU A 73 -2.17 -27.27 42.89
C GLU A 73 -0.65 -27.34 43.10
N ALA A 74 -0.13 -26.61 44.09
CA ALA A 74 1.31 -26.50 44.32
C ALA A 74 2.02 -27.86 44.50
N GLU A 75 1.42 -28.82 45.25
CA GLU A 75 2.00 -30.15 45.39
C GLU A 75 1.96 -30.96 44.08
N GLY A 76 0.91 -30.78 43.28
CA GLY A 76 0.76 -31.43 41.99
C GLY A 76 1.77 -30.89 40.96
N LEU A 77 1.93 -29.57 40.92
CA LEU A 77 2.95 -28.90 40.11
C LEU A 77 4.35 -29.44 40.45
N ALA A 78 4.74 -29.41 41.73
CA ALA A 78 6.04 -29.90 42.16
C ALA A 78 6.26 -31.39 41.84
N TYR A 79 5.23 -32.23 42.00
CA TYR A 79 5.31 -33.65 41.64
C TYR A 79 5.56 -33.84 40.14
N TRP A 80 4.74 -33.22 39.29
CA TRP A 80 4.84 -33.39 37.84
C TRP A 80 6.12 -32.81 37.27
N THR A 81 6.55 -31.66 37.77
CA THR A 81 7.85 -31.07 37.43
C THR A 81 8.97 -32.07 37.69
N ALA A 82 9.06 -32.63 38.89
CA ALA A 82 10.09 -33.62 39.21
C ALA A 82 10.03 -34.90 38.36
N GLN A 83 8.83 -35.37 37.98
CA GLN A 83 8.68 -36.53 37.10
C GLN A 83 9.14 -36.26 35.67
N LEU A 84 8.87 -35.06 35.15
CA LEU A 84 9.26 -34.66 33.79
C LEU A 84 10.75 -34.34 33.70
N GLU A 85 11.29 -33.59 34.67
CA GLU A 85 12.73 -33.26 34.73
C GLU A 85 13.61 -34.51 34.86
N SER A 86 13.17 -35.51 35.63
CA SER A 86 13.90 -36.78 35.77
C SER A 86 13.74 -37.71 34.56
N GLY A 87 12.85 -37.39 33.61
CA GLY A 87 12.50 -38.27 32.49
C GLY A 87 11.80 -39.57 32.92
N ALA A 88 11.30 -39.64 34.15
CA ALA A 88 10.63 -40.82 34.68
C ALA A 88 9.27 -41.09 34.01
N VAL A 89 8.64 -40.04 33.48
CA VAL A 89 7.35 -40.10 32.77
C VAL A 89 7.51 -39.42 31.41
N ALA A 90 7.04 -40.08 30.34
CA ALA A 90 6.99 -39.46 29.02
C ALA A 90 5.88 -38.39 28.97
N ILE A 91 6.10 -37.34 28.20
CA ILE A 91 5.21 -36.16 28.16
C ILE A 91 3.77 -36.54 27.77
N GLY A 92 3.60 -37.42 26.79
CA GLY A 92 2.28 -37.90 26.38
C GLY A 92 1.57 -38.66 27.51
N ASP A 93 2.31 -39.45 28.29
CA ASP A 93 1.77 -40.20 29.42
C ASP A 93 1.41 -39.31 30.61
N PHE A 94 2.18 -38.24 30.85
CA PHE A 94 1.82 -37.19 31.81
C PHE A 94 0.47 -36.56 31.44
N ILE A 95 0.34 -36.03 30.22
CA ILE A 95 -0.90 -35.38 29.76
C ILE A 95 -2.08 -36.34 29.83
N LEU A 96 -1.89 -37.59 29.41
CA LEU A 96 -2.93 -38.62 29.49
C LEU A 96 -3.35 -38.90 30.94
N THR A 97 -2.40 -38.97 31.87
CA THR A 97 -2.68 -39.18 33.29
C THR A 97 -3.46 -38.01 33.89
N VAL A 98 -3.12 -36.77 33.51
CA VAL A 98 -3.87 -35.57 33.93
C VAL A 98 -5.31 -35.62 33.42
N ILE A 99 -5.50 -35.92 32.13
CA ILE A 99 -6.83 -36.10 31.52
C ILE A 99 -7.66 -37.17 32.24
N GLN A 100 -7.07 -38.35 32.48
CA GLN A 100 -7.74 -39.47 33.14
C GLN A 100 -8.04 -39.21 34.63
N SER A 101 -7.30 -38.30 35.26
CA SER A 101 -7.46 -37.95 36.67
C SER A 101 -8.48 -36.85 36.92
N ALA A 102 -9.01 -36.22 35.86
CA ALA A 102 -9.99 -35.14 35.92
C ALA A 102 -11.20 -35.54 36.78
N ARG A 103 -11.57 -34.67 37.72
CA ARG A 103 -12.68 -34.91 38.65
C ARG A 103 -13.32 -33.59 39.06
N ASN A 104 -14.57 -33.65 39.50
CA ASN A 104 -15.25 -32.50 40.09
C ASN A 104 -15.04 -32.49 41.61
N PHE A 105 -14.82 -31.30 42.16
CA PHE A 105 -14.63 -31.04 43.59
C PHE A 105 -14.97 -29.58 43.92
N ASP A 106 -15.07 -29.24 45.20
CA ASP A 106 -15.54 -27.92 45.66
C ASP A 106 -14.67 -26.73 45.19
N GLY A 107 -13.45 -26.98 44.67
CA GLY A 107 -12.54 -25.97 44.14
C GLY A 107 -12.35 -26.00 42.62
N GLY A 108 -13.03 -26.89 41.90
CA GLY A 108 -12.83 -27.06 40.45
C GLY A 108 -13.73 -28.14 39.84
N GLN A 109 -14.25 -27.86 38.66
CA GLN A 109 -15.17 -28.74 37.93
C GLN A 109 -14.49 -29.38 36.71
N ASP A 110 -13.27 -29.90 36.91
CA ASP A 110 -12.36 -30.33 35.83
C ASP A 110 -13.01 -31.32 34.87
N LEU A 111 -13.70 -32.33 35.40
CA LEU A 111 -14.35 -33.36 34.59
C LEU A 111 -15.49 -32.75 33.76
N THR A 112 -16.27 -31.84 34.32
CA THR A 112 -17.34 -31.16 33.58
C THR A 112 -16.77 -30.23 32.51
N THR A 113 -15.77 -29.41 32.82
CA THR A 113 -15.10 -28.54 31.84
C THR A 113 -14.52 -29.34 30.68
N LEU A 114 -13.79 -30.42 30.98
CA LEU A 114 -13.18 -31.28 29.96
C LEU A 114 -14.24 -31.93 29.06
N ASN A 115 -15.34 -32.44 29.63
CA ASN A 115 -16.44 -33.02 28.87
C ASN A 115 -17.13 -31.98 27.98
N ASN A 116 -17.36 -30.77 28.49
CA ASN A 116 -17.96 -29.68 27.72
C ASN A 116 -17.06 -29.27 26.54
N LYS A 117 -15.76 -29.06 26.79
CA LYS A 117 -14.77 -28.78 25.72
C LYS A 117 -14.72 -29.91 24.68
N THR A 118 -14.79 -31.16 25.12
CA THR A 118 -14.80 -32.32 24.22
C THR A 118 -16.06 -32.33 23.35
N ALA A 119 -17.23 -32.11 23.94
CA ALA A 119 -18.50 -32.09 23.21
C ALA A 119 -18.53 -30.97 22.16
N VAL A 120 -18.16 -29.75 22.55
CA VAL A 120 -18.10 -28.58 21.65
C VAL A 120 -17.04 -28.79 20.56
N GLY A 121 -15.87 -29.34 20.91
CA GLY A 121 -14.81 -29.63 19.95
C GLY A 121 -15.22 -30.65 18.88
N ILE A 122 -15.94 -31.71 19.27
CA ILE A 122 -16.50 -32.67 18.31
C ILE A 122 -17.56 -31.99 17.44
N SER A 123 -18.47 -31.21 18.04
CA SER A 123 -19.49 -30.46 17.30
C SER A 123 -18.87 -29.53 16.24
N TYR A 124 -17.83 -28.79 16.60
CA TYR A 124 -17.07 -27.95 15.67
C TYR A 124 -16.53 -28.76 14.48
N ALA A 125 -15.84 -29.87 14.74
CA ALA A 125 -15.26 -30.69 13.67
C ALA A 125 -16.34 -31.26 12.74
N GLU A 126 -17.47 -31.72 13.29
CA GLU A 126 -18.60 -32.22 12.51
C GLU A 126 -19.24 -31.11 11.64
N GLN A 127 -19.46 -29.93 12.22
CA GLN A 127 -20.08 -28.81 11.50
C GLN A 127 -19.19 -28.27 10.39
N VAL A 128 -17.89 -28.08 10.66
CA VAL A 128 -16.90 -27.65 9.67
C VAL A 128 -16.83 -28.64 8.51
N ALA A 129 -16.72 -29.94 8.80
CA ALA A 129 -16.70 -30.97 7.76
C ALA A 129 -17.99 -31.02 6.94
N LYS A 130 -19.15 -30.93 7.60
CA LYS A 130 -20.46 -31.00 6.94
C LYS A 130 -20.72 -29.82 6.01
N ALA A 131 -20.32 -28.62 6.42
CA ALA A 131 -20.47 -27.41 5.61
C ALA A 131 -19.32 -27.18 4.63
N ASN A 132 -18.27 -28.01 4.68
CA ASN A 132 -17.02 -27.76 3.95
C ASN A 132 -16.48 -26.34 4.23
N ALA A 133 -16.57 -25.92 5.50
CA ALA A 133 -16.02 -24.65 5.96
C ALA A 133 -14.50 -24.75 6.09
N GLU A 134 -13.81 -23.62 5.98
CA GLU A 134 -12.36 -23.57 6.18
C GLU A 134 -12.01 -23.90 7.63
N TRP A 135 -11.14 -24.89 7.80
CA TRP A 135 -10.58 -25.25 9.10
C TRP A 135 -9.22 -24.56 9.28
N THR A 136 -9.04 -23.89 10.41
CA THR A 136 -7.73 -23.37 10.82
C THR A 136 -7.47 -23.72 12.30
N PRO A 137 -6.20 -23.82 12.73
CA PRO A 137 -5.88 -23.98 14.15
C PRO A 137 -6.52 -22.90 15.04
N GLU A 138 -6.64 -21.67 14.52
CA GLU A 138 -7.18 -20.49 15.21
C GLU A 138 -8.69 -20.61 15.43
N SER A 139 -9.43 -20.92 14.37
CA SER A 139 -10.87 -21.16 14.45
C SER A 139 -11.19 -22.34 15.37
N ALA A 140 -10.36 -23.37 15.35
CA ALA A 140 -10.48 -24.51 16.26
C ALA A 140 -10.21 -24.15 17.73
N ARG A 141 -9.28 -23.22 18.02
CA ARG A 141 -9.08 -22.68 19.38
C ARG A 141 -10.27 -21.85 19.82
N ALA A 142 -10.73 -20.94 18.98
CA ALA A 142 -11.88 -20.08 19.25
C ALA A 142 -13.14 -20.88 19.61
N ALA A 143 -13.37 -22.02 18.96
CA ALA A 143 -14.51 -22.89 19.22
C ALA A 143 -14.62 -23.36 20.68
N ILE A 144 -13.50 -23.56 21.38
CA ILE A 144 -13.49 -24.09 22.75
C ILE A 144 -12.94 -23.10 23.79
N LYS A 145 -12.58 -21.88 23.37
CA LYS A 145 -11.89 -20.89 24.20
C LYS A 145 -12.64 -20.58 25.49
N ASP A 146 -13.92 -20.22 25.35
CA ASP A 146 -14.76 -19.77 26.47
C ASP A 146 -15.60 -20.91 27.08
N VAL A 147 -15.31 -22.16 26.72
CA VAL A 147 -16.05 -23.33 27.21
C VAL A 147 -15.57 -23.69 28.62
N ASP A 148 -16.47 -23.53 29.58
CA ASP A 148 -16.27 -23.84 31.00
C ASP A 148 -17.23 -24.93 31.49
N ALA A 149 -17.38 -25.09 32.81
CA ALA A 149 -18.24 -26.10 33.41
C ALA A 149 -19.76 -25.79 33.32
N THR A 150 -20.16 -24.63 32.79
CA THR A 150 -21.56 -24.20 32.73
C THR A 150 -22.24 -24.67 31.44
N ALA A 151 -23.56 -24.88 31.47
CA ALA A 151 -24.32 -25.17 30.25
C ALA A 151 -24.47 -23.93 29.34
N ALA A 152 -24.34 -22.73 29.91
CA ALA A 152 -24.44 -21.48 29.18
C ALA A 152 -23.25 -21.29 28.23
N SER A 153 -22.03 -21.61 28.66
CA SER A 153 -20.83 -21.52 27.82
C SER A 153 -20.90 -22.48 26.63
N VAL A 154 -21.37 -23.72 26.84
CA VAL A 154 -21.61 -24.69 25.75
C VAL A 154 -22.62 -24.14 24.74
N THR A 155 -23.75 -23.61 25.22
CA THR A 155 -24.79 -23.04 24.34
C THR A 155 -24.26 -21.87 23.52
N ALA A 156 -23.47 -20.99 24.14
CA ALA A 156 -22.83 -19.87 23.46
C ALA A 156 -21.82 -20.33 22.40
N ALA A 157 -20.97 -21.30 22.75
CA ALA A 157 -19.99 -21.86 21.83
C ALA A 157 -20.64 -22.52 20.60
N GLU A 158 -21.70 -23.31 20.79
CA GLU A 158 -22.46 -23.93 19.68
C GLU A 158 -23.11 -22.88 18.76
N ALA A 159 -23.65 -21.81 19.32
CA ALA A 159 -24.19 -20.69 18.55
C ALA A 159 -23.09 -19.98 17.74
N ASN A 160 -21.92 -19.76 18.34
CA ASN A 160 -20.78 -19.14 17.69
C ASN A 160 -20.19 -20.02 16.58
N ILE A 161 -20.07 -21.34 16.81
CA ILE A 161 -19.66 -22.31 15.77
C ILE A 161 -20.62 -22.25 14.59
N THR A 162 -21.93 -22.28 14.85
CA THR A 162 -22.95 -22.22 13.80
C THR A 162 -22.80 -20.96 12.95
N ALA A 163 -22.55 -19.82 13.59
CA ALA A 163 -22.34 -18.54 12.91
C ALA A 163 -21.02 -18.49 12.14
N PHE A 164 -19.92 -18.99 12.72
CA PHE A 164 -18.63 -19.12 12.05
C PHE A 164 -18.74 -19.98 10.79
N VAL A 165 -19.36 -21.15 10.88
CA VAL A 165 -19.56 -22.04 9.73
C VAL A 165 -20.42 -21.38 8.64
N ALA A 166 -21.35 -20.51 9.01
CA ALA A 166 -22.20 -19.79 8.06
C ALA A 166 -21.53 -18.56 7.43
N THR A 167 -20.58 -17.92 8.10
CA THR A 167 -20.07 -16.57 7.71
C THR A 167 -18.55 -16.49 7.52
N GLY A 168 -17.81 -17.50 7.97
CA GLY A 168 -16.34 -17.47 8.07
C GLY A 168 -15.80 -16.63 9.23
N SER A 169 -16.65 -16.09 10.12
CA SER A 169 -16.22 -15.18 11.18
C SER A 169 -16.87 -15.51 12.53
N TRP A 170 -16.11 -15.33 13.61
CA TRP A 170 -16.59 -15.58 14.98
C TRP A 170 -17.38 -14.38 15.52
N PRO A 171 -18.65 -14.54 15.93
CA PRO A 171 -19.43 -13.44 16.49
C PRO A 171 -18.85 -12.94 17.80
N GLY A 172 -18.66 -11.61 17.90
CA GLY A 172 -18.20 -10.98 19.14
C GLY A 172 -16.75 -11.31 19.53
N ALA A 173 -15.95 -11.86 18.61
CA ALA A 173 -14.53 -12.04 18.85
C ALA A 173 -13.86 -10.66 19.04
N THR A 174 -13.20 -10.50 20.18
CA THR A 174 -12.38 -9.33 20.49
C THR A 174 -10.92 -9.75 20.47
N GLY A 175 -10.08 -8.96 19.80
CA GLY A 175 -8.64 -9.17 19.82
C GLY A 175 -8.05 -8.99 21.22
N GLU A 176 -6.92 -9.65 21.45
CA GLU A 176 -6.14 -9.63 22.68
C GLU A 176 -4.85 -8.84 22.51
N SER A 177 -4.28 -8.41 23.64
CA SER A 177 -2.96 -7.79 23.68
C SER A 177 -1.98 -8.69 24.40
N PHE A 178 -0.89 -9.04 23.72
CA PHE A 178 0.20 -9.85 24.25
C PHE A 178 1.43 -8.97 24.48
N THR A 179 2.22 -9.28 25.51
CA THR A 179 3.47 -8.59 25.80
C THR A 179 4.57 -9.62 25.90
N LEU A 180 5.58 -9.48 25.05
CA LEU A 180 6.78 -10.29 25.08
C LEU A 180 7.58 -10.01 26.36
N THR A 181 8.23 -11.03 26.87
CA THR A 181 9.06 -11.00 28.07
C THR A 181 10.53 -11.18 27.70
N THR A 182 11.45 -10.99 28.65
CA THR A 182 12.86 -11.33 28.40
C THR A 182 13.12 -12.85 28.32
N GLY A 183 12.09 -13.67 28.57
CA GLY A 183 12.14 -15.13 28.46
C GLY A 183 11.91 -15.61 27.03
N ILE A 184 11.64 -16.91 26.87
CA ILE A 184 11.09 -17.43 25.61
C ILE A 184 9.58 -17.24 25.65
N ASP A 185 9.03 -16.61 24.62
CA ASP A 185 7.59 -16.46 24.46
C ASP A 185 7.03 -17.39 23.38
N ALA A 186 5.84 -17.95 23.64
CA ALA A 186 5.05 -18.71 22.68
C ALA A 186 3.66 -18.08 22.56
N ILE A 187 3.56 -17.05 21.73
CA ILE A 187 2.33 -16.30 21.51
C ILE A 187 1.52 -16.95 20.40
N VAL A 188 0.26 -17.21 20.72
CA VAL A 188 -0.73 -17.67 19.74
C VAL A 188 -1.97 -16.82 19.89
N GLY A 189 -2.24 -16.02 18.86
CA GLY A 189 -3.37 -15.13 18.77
C GLY A 189 -4.72 -15.83 18.65
N THR A 190 -5.73 -14.99 18.65
CA THR A 190 -7.15 -15.28 18.60
C THR A 190 -7.64 -15.33 17.15
N ALA A 191 -8.96 -15.27 16.97
CA ALA A 191 -9.59 -15.18 15.65
C ALA A 191 -9.93 -13.73 15.24
N ALA A 192 -9.57 -12.75 16.06
CA ALA A 192 -9.80 -11.32 15.87
C ALA A 192 -8.47 -10.56 15.88
N ASP A 193 -8.52 -9.26 15.58
CA ASP A 193 -7.34 -8.40 15.43
C ASP A 193 -6.53 -8.25 16.73
N ASP A 194 -5.43 -8.98 16.84
CA ASP A 194 -4.58 -8.98 18.03
C ASP A 194 -3.43 -7.96 17.95
N THR A 195 -2.92 -7.57 19.12
CA THR A 195 -1.74 -6.70 19.25
C THR A 195 -0.66 -7.38 20.07
N ILE A 196 0.52 -7.57 19.51
CA ILE A 196 1.68 -8.11 20.20
C ILE A 196 2.66 -6.95 20.44
N GLN A 197 3.18 -6.82 21.66
CA GLN A 197 4.08 -5.73 22.04
C GLN A 197 5.40 -6.30 22.59
N GLY A 198 6.52 -5.73 22.16
CA GLY A 198 7.84 -6.10 22.65
C GLY A 198 8.83 -4.93 22.61
N VAL A 199 9.99 -5.17 23.20
CA VAL A 199 11.14 -4.25 23.23
C VAL A 199 12.29 -4.90 22.48
N VAL A 200 12.97 -4.11 21.65
CA VAL A 200 14.25 -4.48 21.03
C VAL A 200 15.28 -3.44 21.47
N SER A 201 16.37 -3.91 22.08
CA SER A 201 17.36 -3.03 22.69
C SER A 201 18.76 -3.27 22.15
N GLY A 202 19.57 -2.20 22.09
CA GLY A 202 21.02 -2.33 21.90
C GLY A 202 21.71 -3.09 23.07
N THR A 203 21.04 -3.22 24.21
CA THR A 203 21.43 -4.09 25.32
C THR A 203 20.65 -5.40 25.25
N ALA A 204 21.30 -6.48 24.83
CA ALA A 204 20.63 -7.77 24.57
C ALA A 204 19.78 -8.30 25.74
N SER A 205 20.17 -8.06 27.00
CA SER A 205 19.40 -8.50 28.17
C SER A 205 18.11 -7.70 28.43
N ALA A 206 17.89 -6.60 27.72
CA ALA A 206 16.69 -5.78 27.79
C ALA A 206 15.72 -6.03 26.62
N SER A 207 16.15 -6.79 25.60
CA SER A 207 15.27 -7.22 24.51
C SER A 207 14.28 -8.27 25.00
N THR A 208 13.04 -8.16 24.54
CA THR A 208 12.00 -9.17 24.77
C THR A 208 11.69 -9.97 23.50
N LEU A 209 12.13 -9.50 22.31
CA LEU A 209 12.12 -10.34 21.12
C LEU A 209 13.46 -11.10 21.03
N ASN A 210 13.39 -12.40 21.28
CA ASN A 210 14.51 -13.30 21.44
C ASN A 210 14.59 -14.32 20.30
N PRO A 211 15.80 -14.90 20.06
CA PRO A 211 16.00 -15.93 19.05
C PRO A 211 15.19 -17.22 19.21
N LEU A 212 14.35 -17.41 20.23
CA LEU A 212 13.58 -18.65 20.39
C LEU A 212 12.09 -18.38 20.56
N ASP A 213 11.66 -17.13 20.35
CA ASP A 213 10.26 -16.79 20.45
C ASP A 213 9.47 -17.32 19.25
N SER A 214 8.23 -17.68 19.53
CA SER A 214 7.24 -18.05 18.54
C SER A 214 6.06 -17.09 18.66
N ILE A 215 5.79 -16.37 17.59
CA ILE A 215 4.70 -15.40 17.49
C ILE A 215 3.84 -15.81 16.31
N ASN A 216 2.61 -16.20 16.61
CA ASN A 216 1.57 -16.37 15.60
C ASN A 216 0.42 -15.43 15.96
N GLY A 217 0.17 -14.43 15.11
CA GLY A 217 -0.87 -13.43 15.33
C GLY A 217 -2.30 -13.98 15.30
N GLY A 218 -2.52 -15.20 14.84
CA GLY A 218 -3.86 -15.78 14.72
C GLY A 218 -4.57 -15.36 13.42
N ALA A 219 -5.90 -15.33 13.44
CA ALA A 219 -6.68 -14.79 12.31
C ALA A 219 -6.85 -13.27 12.46
N GLY A 220 -7.60 -12.62 11.57
CA GLY A 220 -7.79 -11.16 11.63
C GLY A 220 -6.59 -10.36 11.14
N VAL A 221 -6.59 -9.06 11.45
CA VAL A 221 -5.52 -8.11 11.10
C VAL A 221 -4.69 -7.81 12.35
N ASN A 222 -3.54 -8.46 12.44
CA ASN A 222 -2.71 -8.46 13.64
C ASN A 222 -1.56 -7.47 13.53
N THR A 223 -1.26 -6.84 14.66
CA THR A 223 -0.22 -5.82 14.78
C THR A 223 0.91 -6.27 15.71
N LEU A 224 2.15 -6.19 15.25
CA LEU A 224 3.35 -6.35 16.08
C LEU A 224 4.00 -4.98 16.32
N ASN A 225 4.03 -4.55 17.58
CA ASN A 225 4.71 -3.32 18.01
C ASN A 225 6.04 -3.66 18.68
N LEU A 226 7.14 -3.17 18.13
CA LEU A 226 8.48 -3.29 18.71
C LEU A 226 8.98 -1.90 19.08
N VAL A 227 9.15 -1.65 20.37
CA VAL A 227 9.78 -0.43 20.88
C VAL A 227 11.29 -0.62 20.85
N ALA A 228 11.95 0.20 20.03
CA ALA A 228 13.39 0.24 19.88
C ALA A 228 14.01 1.19 20.92
N GLN A 229 15.02 0.73 21.66
CA GLN A 229 15.69 1.53 22.69
C GLN A 229 17.19 1.26 22.79
N ASP A 230 17.92 2.24 23.30
CA ASP A 230 19.34 2.13 23.63
C ASP A 230 20.21 1.70 22.44
N ALA A 231 19.89 2.13 21.21
CA ALA A 231 20.71 1.83 20.06
C ALA A 231 22.15 2.35 20.27
N PRO A 232 23.20 1.55 19.95
CA PRO A 232 24.57 2.03 20.09
C PRO A 232 24.81 3.19 19.13
N ALA A 233 25.52 4.23 19.58
CA ALA A 233 25.78 5.42 18.77
C ALA A 233 26.32 5.06 17.37
N GLY A 234 25.56 5.44 16.33
CA GLY A 234 25.89 5.19 14.93
C GLY A 234 25.73 3.74 14.46
N LYS A 235 25.01 2.89 15.20
CA LYS A 235 24.70 1.51 14.82
C LYS A 235 23.21 1.22 15.02
N ALA A 236 22.66 0.40 14.13
CA ALA A 236 21.31 -0.13 14.29
C ALA A 236 21.26 -1.27 15.32
N ILE A 237 20.09 -1.44 15.93
CA ILE A 237 19.70 -2.63 16.68
C ILE A 237 19.36 -3.71 15.65
N GLN A 238 20.19 -4.74 15.57
CA GLN A 238 19.92 -5.88 14.69
C GLN A 238 18.98 -6.86 15.39
N LEU A 239 17.85 -7.18 14.76
CA LEU A 239 16.92 -8.19 15.27
C LEU A 239 17.55 -9.59 15.25
N PRO A 240 17.07 -10.53 16.09
CA PRO A 240 17.49 -11.93 16.05
C PRO A 240 17.39 -12.51 14.65
N GLY A 241 18.22 -13.50 14.28
CA GLY A 241 18.16 -14.10 12.94
C GLY A 241 16.79 -14.72 12.63
N ALA A 242 16.32 -14.58 11.38
CA ALA A 242 15.01 -15.11 10.96
C ALA A 242 14.87 -16.65 11.09
N ALA A 243 15.98 -17.37 11.18
CA ALA A 243 15.97 -18.83 11.37
C ALA A 243 15.74 -19.25 12.83
N THR A 244 15.78 -18.30 13.76
CA THR A 244 15.74 -18.57 15.19
C THR A 244 14.39 -18.16 15.79
N VAL A 245 13.88 -16.97 15.44
CA VAL A 245 12.52 -16.53 15.81
C VAL A 245 11.51 -16.97 14.74
N THR A 246 10.30 -17.37 15.14
CA THR A 246 9.21 -17.64 14.19
C THR A 246 8.11 -16.60 14.34
N ILE A 247 7.84 -15.83 13.27
CA ILE A 247 6.77 -14.83 13.22
C ILE A 247 5.83 -15.17 12.07
N GLU A 248 4.56 -15.37 12.38
CA GLU A 248 3.50 -15.73 11.43
C GLU A 248 2.24 -14.92 11.70
N ASN A 249 1.42 -14.77 10.65
CA ASN A 249 0.10 -14.15 10.73
C ASN A 249 0.08 -12.71 11.28
N ILE A 250 1.11 -11.91 10.94
CA ILE A 250 1.17 -10.48 11.24
C ILE A 250 0.95 -9.68 9.96
N GLN A 251 0.08 -8.68 10.00
CA GLN A 251 -0.23 -7.81 8.86
C GLN A 251 0.46 -6.45 9.00
N THR A 252 0.55 -5.91 10.21
CA THR A 252 1.18 -4.62 10.48
C THR A 252 2.33 -4.78 11.45
N VAL A 253 3.49 -4.24 11.10
CA VAL A 253 4.66 -4.19 11.98
C VAL A 253 4.99 -2.73 12.26
N ASN A 254 5.09 -2.35 13.53
CA ASN A 254 5.49 -1.02 13.95
C ASN A 254 6.83 -1.09 14.69
N ILE A 255 7.83 -0.38 14.15
CA ILE A 255 9.09 -0.12 14.82
C ILE A 255 9.03 1.28 15.41
N ILE A 256 9.04 1.38 16.73
CA ILE A 256 8.83 2.63 17.47
C ILE A 256 10.13 3.05 18.13
N SER A 257 10.74 4.13 17.65
CA SER A 257 11.96 4.68 18.24
C SER A 257 11.66 5.38 19.56
N SER A 258 12.43 5.06 20.62
CA SER A 258 12.24 5.68 21.94
C SER A 258 12.93 7.04 22.08
N THR A 259 14.01 7.26 21.32
CA THR A 259 14.86 8.45 21.41
C THR A 259 15.07 9.19 20.09
N GLY A 260 14.50 8.72 18.98
CA GLY A 260 14.80 9.23 17.64
C GLY A 260 15.92 8.42 16.98
N ASP A 261 17.06 8.26 17.65
CA ASP A 261 18.24 7.56 17.12
C ASP A 261 18.14 6.01 17.15
N ASP A 262 17.05 5.44 17.68
CA ASP A 262 16.87 3.99 17.78
C ASP A 262 16.47 3.33 16.45
N VAL A 263 17.47 3.11 15.59
CA VAL A 263 17.32 2.48 14.28
C VAL A 263 17.33 0.95 14.40
N VAL A 264 16.43 0.26 13.69
CA VAL A 264 16.33 -1.22 13.69
C VAL A 264 16.56 -1.81 12.31
N THR A 265 17.30 -2.91 12.23
CA THR A 265 17.49 -3.68 10.99
C THR A 265 17.30 -5.19 11.23
N THR A 266 16.92 -5.92 10.18
CA THR A 266 16.88 -7.40 10.16
C THR A 266 18.10 -7.98 9.45
N SER A 267 18.76 -7.17 8.60
CA SER A 267 20.05 -7.47 7.99
C SER A 267 21.09 -6.40 8.31
N ALA A 268 22.19 -6.34 7.55
CA ALA A 268 23.28 -5.40 7.82
C ALA A 268 22.85 -3.93 7.74
N THR A 269 21.84 -3.62 6.90
CA THR A 269 21.44 -2.25 6.56
C THR A 269 19.94 -2.05 6.36
N ALA A 270 19.14 -3.11 6.34
CA ALA A 270 17.73 -3.03 5.94
C ALA A 270 16.79 -3.67 6.97
N LEU A 271 15.55 -3.18 6.95
CA LEU A 271 14.40 -3.76 7.62
C LEU A 271 13.57 -4.51 6.57
N GLU A 272 13.62 -5.84 6.60
CA GLU A 272 13.05 -6.70 5.56
C GLU A 272 11.66 -7.23 5.97
N ALA A 273 10.67 -7.03 5.11
CA ALA A 273 9.30 -7.49 5.36
C ALA A 273 9.19 -8.99 5.55
N ALA A 274 9.96 -9.75 4.77
CA ALA A 274 9.97 -11.20 4.83
C ALA A 274 10.40 -11.75 6.20
N TYR A 275 11.09 -10.95 7.02
CA TYR A 275 11.46 -11.32 8.39
C TYR A 275 10.24 -11.59 9.28
N PHE A 276 9.17 -10.81 9.13
CA PHE A 276 7.99 -10.86 9.98
C PHE A 276 6.89 -11.80 9.45
N GLY A 277 7.24 -12.64 8.46
CA GLY A 277 6.36 -13.63 7.88
C GLY A 277 5.69 -13.17 6.58
N GLY A 278 5.02 -14.12 5.91
CA GLY A 278 4.49 -13.91 4.56
C GLY A 278 3.23 -13.04 4.48
N GLN A 279 2.62 -12.62 5.58
CA GLN A 279 1.31 -11.94 5.55
C GLN A 279 1.40 -10.43 5.85
N VAL A 280 2.61 -9.94 6.06
CA VAL A 280 2.86 -8.51 6.29
C VAL A 280 2.33 -7.71 5.11
N GLN A 281 1.57 -6.67 5.40
CA GLN A 281 1.08 -5.69 4.45
C GLN A 281 1.78 -4.36 4.66
N GLU A 282 2.06 -3.99 5.92
CA GLU A 282 2.63 -2.69 6.27
C GLU A 282 3.76 -2.80 7.29
N ILE A 283 4.81 -2.00 7.11
CA ILE A 283 5.92 -1.88 8.04
C ILE A 283 6.20 -0.41 8.30
N TRP A 284 5.99 0.00 9.54
CA TRP A 284 6.09 1.38 9.97
C TRP A 284 7.37 1.63 10.76
N GLN A 285 8.04 2.73 10.42
CA GLN A 285 9.07 3.34 11.26
C GLN A 285 8.50 4.61 11.88
N ILE A 286 8.44 4.64 13.21
CA ILE A 286 7.70 5.65 13.98
C ILE A 286 8.66 6.40 14.90
N GLY A 287 8.68 7.73 14.77
CA GLY A 287 9.43 8.64 15.63
C GLY A 287 10.95 8.56 15.47
N ALA A 288 11.45 7.99 14.37
CA ALA A 288 12.88 7.82 14.13
C ALA A 288 13.49 9.08 13.50
N ASP A 289 14.62 9.55 14.02
CA ASP A 289 15.40 10.65 13.45
C ASP A 289 16.20 10.19 12.22
N LYS A 290 16.43 8.88 12.11
CA LYS A 290 16.99 8.19 10.96
C LYS A 290 16.18 6.94 10.65
N ALA A 291 15.77 6.77 9.40
CA ALA A 291 15.07 5.59 8.97
C ALA A 291 16.02 4.56 8.36
N SER A 292 15.78 3.28 8.65
CA SER A 292 16.36 2.17 7.90
C SER A 292 15.75 2.10 6.50
N THR A 293 16.49 1.55 5.53
CA THR A 293 15.89 1.12 4.27
C THR A 293 14.87 0.01 4.53
N VAL A 294 13.65 0.15 3.99
CA VAL A 294 12.62 -0.89 4.07
C VAL A 294 12.67 -1.75 2.81
N VAL A 295 12.77 -3.07 2.96
CA VAL A 295 12.71 -4.01 1.83
C VAL A 295 11.36 -4.71 1.83
N LEU A 296 10.60 -4.51 0.76
CA LEU A 296 9.26 -5.05 0.57
C LEU A 296 9.34 -6.31 -0.31
N ALA A 297 8.71 -7.39 0.14
CA ALA A 297 8.84 -8.73 -0.42
C ALA A 297 7.66 -9.13 -1.34
N LYS A 298 6.61 -8.32 -1.42
CA LYS A 298 5.39 -8.60 -2.18
C LYS A 298 4.80 -7.33 -2.78
N ASN A 299 4.04 -7.51 -3.86
CA ASN A 299 3.22 -6.47 -4.48
C ASN A 299 2.31 -5.80 -3.44
N ASP A 300 2.14 -4.49 -3.60
CA ASP A 300 1.25 -3.64 -2.83
C ASP A 300 1.57 -3.55 -1.32
N GLN A 301 2.71 -4.09 -0.86
CA GLN A 301 3.18 -3.86 0.49
C GLN A 301 3.58 -2.39 0.69
N VAL A 302 3.44 -1.91 1.92
CA VAL A 302 3.63 -0.49 2.25
C VAL A 302 4.76 -0.30 3.26
N ALA A 303 5.69 0.59 2.92
CA ALA A 303 6.62 1.17 3.88
C ALA A 303 6.00 2.43 4.51
N GLY A 304 5.74 2.38 5.81
CA GLY A 304 5.16 3.48 6.58
C GLY A 304 6.23 4.31 7.30
N PHE A 305 6.09 5.63 7.24
CA PHE A 305 6.96 6.59 7.95
C PHE A 305 6.09 7.57 8.72
N SER A 306 6.25 7.58 10.05
CA SER A 306 5.43 8.42 10.93
C SER A 306 6.28 9.24 11.89
N GLY A 307 6.10 10.56 11.91
CA GLY A 307 6.80 11.46 12.85
C GLY A 307 8.33 11.39 12.74
N THR A 308 8.86 10.99 11.57
CA THR A 308 10.30 10.91 11.33
C THR A 308 10.85 12.28 10.95
N THR A 309 12.04 12.62 11.47
CA THR A 309 12.79 13.81 11.03
C THR A 309 13.77 13.50 9.91
N ASP A 310 13.89 12.24 9.49
CA ASP A 310 14.75 11.86 8.39
C ASP A 310 14.18 12.39 7.07
N VAL A 311 15.07 12.93 6.25
CA VAL A 311 14.75 13.38 4.91
C VAL A 311 15.12 12.33 3.86
N ALA A 312 15.78 11.22 4.24
CA ALA A 312 16.11 10.12 3.34
C ALA A 312 15.26 8.88 3.66
N LEU A 313 14.15 8.71 2.95
CA LEU A 313 13.23 7.58 3.11
C LEU A 313 13.47 6.58 1.98
N ASN A 314 14.10 5.44 2.29
CA ASN A 314 14.52 4.48 1.27
C ASN A 314 13.65 3.23 1.28
N VAL A 315 13.17 2.83 0.10
CA VAL A 315 12.31 1.66 -0.10
C VAL A 315 12.85 0.82 -1.24
N THR A 316 13.03 -0.48 -1.00
CA THR A 316 13.53 -1.43 -1.98
C THR A 316 12.48 -2.51 -2.23
N ALA A 317 12.10 -2.69 -3.49
CA ALA A 317 11.29 -3.82 -3.93
C ALA A 317 12.15 -5.08 -4.09
N ALA A 318 11.74 -6.20 -3.52
CA ALA A 318 12.40 -7.48 -3.75
C ALA A 318 12.20 -7.94 -5.20
N LYS A 319 12.95 -8.98 -5.58
CA LYS A 319 12.83 -9.62 -6.88
C LYS A 319 11.40 -10.11 -7.15
N GLY A 320 10.83 -9.78 -8.32
CA GLY A 320 9.47 -10.17 -8.70
C GLY A 320 8.36 -9.30 -8.10
N VAL A 321 8.70 -8.11 -7.59
CA VAL A 321 7.75 -7.14 -7.04
C VAL A 321 7.59 -5.99 -8.03
N GLU A 322 6.39 -5.87 -8.59
CA GLU A 322 6.02 -4.90 -9.63
C GLU A 322 5.39 -3.64 -9.05
N SER A 323 4.81 -3.72 -7.84
CA SER A 323 4.16 -2.59 -7.16
C SER A 323 4.53 -2.48 -5.69
N VAL A 324 4.80 -1.26 -5.22
CA VAL A 324 5.00 -0.97 -3.78
C VAL A 324 4.34 0.34 -3.35
N GLY A 325 4.06 0.44 -2.05
CA GLY A 325 3.47 1.60 -1.42
C GLY A 325 4.38 2.30 -0.40
N VAL A 326 4.15 3.59 -0.21
CA VAL A 326 4.69 4.40 0.89
C VAL A 326 3.54 5.14 1.56
N ALA A 327 3.46 5.04 2.88
CA ALA A 327 2.50 5.80 3.69
C ALA A 327 3.23 6.80 4.59
N LEU A 328 2.79 8.05 4.53
CA LEU A 328 3.41 9.18 5.24
C LEU A 328 2.47 9.70 6.33
N LYS A 329 3.01 9.95 7.53
CA LYS A 329 2.27 10.58 8.61
C LYS A 329 3.15 11.56 9.37
N ASP A 330 2.98 12.85 9.08
CA ASP A 330 3.74 13.93 9.76
C ASP A 330 5.26 13.75 9.57
N VAL A 331 5.71 13.48 8.34
CA VAL A 331 7.14 13.39 7.99
C VAL A 331 7.77 14.78 7.84
N ALA A 332 9.10 14.84 7.84
CA ALA A 332 9.85 16.08 7.65
C ALA A 332 9.52 16.81 6.33
N ASP A 333 9.70 18.13 6.33
CA ASP A 333 9.71 18.89 5.08
C ASP A 333 10.92 18.49 4.23
N LYS A 334 10.77 18.51 2.91
CA LYS A 334 11.80 18.07 1.95
C LYS A 334 12.20 16.61 2.10
N SER A 335 11.34 15.76 2.66
CA SER A 335 11.57 14.32 2.65
C SER A 335 11.72 13.83 1.21
N LYS A 336 12.73 13.00 0.99
CA LYS A 336 13.05 12.36 -0.27
C LYS A 336 12.80 10.86 -0.15
N ILE A 337 11.83 10.38 -0.92
CA ILE A 337 11.55 8.96 -1.07
C ILE A 337 12.40 8.45 -2.22
N THR A 338 13.27 7.48 -1.95
CA THR A 338 14.10 6.83 -2.98
C THR A 338 13.65 5.39 -3.13
N PHE A 339 13.27 5.03 -4.35
CA PHE A 339 12.89 3.67 -4.72
C PHE A 339 14.07 2.93 -5.34
N ASP A 340 14.19 1.64 -5.02
CA ASP A 340 15.15 0.72 -5.61
C ASP A 340 14.47 -0.65 -5.82
N GLY A 341 15.11 -1.54 -6.58
CA GLY A 341 14.60 -2.88 -6.85
C GLY A 341 15.66 -3.81 -7.41
N ALA A 342 15.25 -4.98 -7.89
CA ALA A 342 16.12 -5.88 -8.64
C ALA A 342 15.75 -5.83 -10.13
N LYS A 343 16.75 -5.68 -11.02
CA LYS A 343 16.52 -5.77 -12.46
C LYS A 343 16.23 -7.21 -12.88
N ASP A 344 15.00 -7.52 -13.25
CA ASP A 344 14.61 -8.73 -13.99
C ASP A 344 13.39 -8.48 -14.90
N SER A 345 12.68 -9.53 -15.35
CA SER A 345 11.50 -9.39 -16.23
C SER A 345 10.28 -8.79 -15.53
N ASP A 346 10.33 -8.70 -14.20
CA ASP A 346 9.23 -8.34 -13.31
C ASP A 346 9.69 -7.16 -12.43
N SER A 347 10.30 -6.15 -13.08
CA SER A 347 10.83 -4.95 -12.41
C SER A 347 9.72 -4.11 -11.81
N LEU A 348 10.04 -3.33 -10.78
CA LEU A 348 9.12 -2.37 -10.20
C LEU A 348 8.64 -1.37 -11.26
N THR A 349 7.33 -1.35 -11.54
CA THR A 349 6.69 -0.46 -12.52
C THR A 349 5.76 0.56 -11.86
N THR A 350 5.15 0.21 -10.72
CA THR A 350 4.18 1.07 -10.04
C THR A 350 4.62 1.43 -8.63
N VAL A 351 4.59 2.73 -8.31
CA VAL A 351 4.77 3.20 -6.92
C VAL A 351 3.55 3.98 -6.47
N THR A 352 3.12 3.78 -5.23
CA THR A 352 2.01 4.52 -4.62
C THR A 352 2.47 5.24 -3.38
N ILE A 353 2.26 6.55 -3.30
CA ILE A 353 2.64 7.37 -2.14
C ILE A 353 1.37 8.02 -1.58
N SER A 354 1.10 7.85 -0.29
CA SER A 354 -0.12 8.33 0.36
C SER A 354 0.13 8.96 1.72
N GLY A 355 -0.85 9.73 2.20
CA GLY A 355 -0.87 10.27 3.56
C GLY A 355 -0.49 11.75 3.63
N LYS A 356 0.25 12.14 4.65
CA LYS A 356 0.57 13.54 4.95
C LYS A 356 2.08 13.78 4.83
N ALA A 357 2.46 14.53 3.79
CA ALA A 357 3.82 14.97 3.52
C ALA A 357 4.11 16.36 4.14
N GLY A 358 5.36 16.80 4.01
CA GLY A 358 5.77 18.19 4.25
C GLY A 358 5.26 19.14 3.17
N ALA A 359 5.81 20.36 3.14
CA ALA A 359 5.46 21.33 2.10
C ALA A 359 6.12 20.99 0.76
N GLU A 360 7.32 20.40 0.81
CA GLU A 360 8.04 19.83 -0.33
C GLU A 360 8.25 18.33 -0.12
N LEU A 361 8.07 17.55 -1.19
CA LEU A 361 8.30 16.10 -1.24
C LEU A 361 9.11 15.77 -2.50
N PHE A 362 10.19 15.01 -2.36
CA PHE A 362 10.99 14.53 -3.48
C PHE A 362 10.72 13.04 -3.71
N ILE A 363 10.42 12.67 -4.94
CA ILE A 363 10.23 11.27 -5.36
C ILE A 363 11.33 10.91 -6.35
N ASP A 364 12.16 9.93 -5.99
CA ASP A 364 13.30 9.50 -6.79
C ASP A 364 13.15 8.03 -7.20
N THR A 365 12.96 7.82 -8.50
CA THR A 365 12.92 6.52 -9.16
C THR A 365 14.13 6.30 -10.11
N ASP A 366 15.08 7.25 -10.18
CA ASP A 366 16.28 7.16 -11.04
C ASP A 366 17.56 6.85 -10.27
N ALA A 367 17.58 7.00 -8.93
CA ALA A 367 18.77 6.81 -8.10
C ALA A 367 19.53 5.50 -8.37
N GLN A 368 18.81 4.46 -8.78
CA GLN A 368 19.34 3.16 -9.17
C GLN A 368 18.81 2.71 -10.53
N LYS A 369 18.76 3.61 -11.53
CA LYS A 369 18.23 3.39 -12.91
C LYS A 369 18.65 2.13 -13.67
N ALA A 370 19.63 1.38 -13.18
CA ALA A 370 19.88 0.05 -13.71
C ALA A 370 18.82 -0.97 -13.26
N ASN A 371 18.00 -0.68 -12.24
CA ASN A 371 17.28 -1.67 -11.44
C ASN A 371 15.75 -1.65 -11.57
N ILE A 372 15.14 -0.51 -11.88
CA ILE A 372 13.67 -0.32 -11.89
C ILE A 372 13.22 0.47 -13.12
N GLU A 373 11.95 0.32 -13.51
CA GLU A 373 11.36 0.97 -14.69
C GLU A 373 9.96 1.46 -14.33
N VAL A 374 9.88 2.46 -13.44
CA VAL A 374 8.60 2.96 -12.88
C VAL A 374 7.84 3.79 -13.91
N ASP A 375 6.82 3.21 -14.55
CA ASP A 375 5.94 3.86 -15.52
C ASP A 375 4.81 4.66 -14.86
N THR A 376 4.38 4.26 -13.67
CA THR A 376 3.19 4.77 -12.99
C THR A 376 3.51 5.22 -11.56
N ILE A 377 3.20 6.49 -11.28
CA ILE A 377 3.31 7.09 -9.94
C ILE A 377 1.91 7.49 -9.46
N ASN A 378 1.41 6.82 -8.43
CA ASN A 378 0.13 7.15 -7.79
C ASN A 378 0.34 7.99 -6.53
N LEU A 379 -0.44 9.06 -6.38
CA LEU A 379 -0.37 9.99 -5.25
C LEU A 379 -1.73 10.13 -4.54
N GLY A 380 -1.71 9.93 -3.22
CA GLY A 380 -2.85 10.09 -2.31
C GLY A 380 -2.50 11.01 -1.15
N LEU A 381 -2.09 12.24 -1.46
CA LEU A 381 -1.58 13.21 -0.50
C LEU A 381 -2.71 14.07 0.08
N THR A 382 -2.66 14.29 1.39
CA THR A 382 -3.67 15.04 2.15
C THR A 382 -3.22 16.45 2.53
N SER A 383 -1.93 16.74 2.39
CA SER A 383 -1.29 18.03 2.65
C SER A 383 -1.12 18.85 1.38
N LYS A 384 -1.12 20.18 1.51
CA LYS A 384 -0.61 21.05 0.44
C LYS A 384 0.88 20.76 0.22
N THR A 385 1.25 20.29 -0.97
CA THR A 385 2.58 19.74 -1.22
C THR A 385 3.06 20.08 -2.63
N THR A 386 4.26 20.62 -2.75
CA THR A 386 5.01 20.64 -4.02
C THR A 386 5.75 19.32 -4.16
N VAL A 387 5.55 18.63 -5.28
CA VAL A 387 6.15 17.32 -5.53
C VAL A 387 7.18 17.44 -6.64
N ASP A 388 8.43 17.17 -6.28
CA ASP A 388 9.56 17.15 -7.20
C ASP A 388 9.91 15.71 -7.56
N PHE A 389 10.19 15.48 -8.85
CA PHE A 389 10.48 14.15 -9.38
C PHE A 389 11.94 14.06 -9.83
N THR A 390 12.56 12.90 -9.59
CA THR A 390 13.82 12.48 -10.20
C THR A 390 13.56 11.12 -10.83
N VAL A 391 13.46 11.09 -12.17
CA VAL A 391 12.94 9.93 -12.92
C VAL A 391 13.89 9.59 -14.07
N GLU A 392 13.85 8.33 -14.51
CA GLU A 392 14.60 7.90 -15.69
C GLU A 392 13.98 8.48 -16.96
N GLU A 393 14.83 8.96 -17.88
CA GLU A 393 14.38 9.55 -19.15
C GLU A 393 13.55 8.53 -19.94
N GLY A 394 12.32 8.90 -20.27
CA GLY A 394 11.45 8.09 -21.13
C GLY A 394 10.84 6.87 -20.46
N VAL A 395 10.75 6.83 -19.13
CA VAL A 395 10.09 5.72 -18.42
C VAL A 395 8.70 6.10 -17.90
N VAL A 396 8.56 7.23 -17.20
CA VAL A 396 7.28 7.62 -16.60
C VAL A 396 6.24 7.98 -17.68
N GLU A 397 5.12 7.27 -17.66
CA GLU A 397 3.98 7.49 -18.54
C GLU A 397 2.80 8.16 -17.81
N VAL A 398 2.60 7.82 -16.52
CA VAL A 398 1.43 8.25 -15.75
C VAL A 398 1.82 8.80 -14.37
N VAL A 399 1.31 9.99 -14.06
CA VAL A 399 1.28 10.52 -12.68
C VAL A 399 -0.18 10.75 -12.28
N ASP A 400 -0.69 9.92 -11.38
CA ASP A 400 -2.10 9.94 -10.99
C ASP A 400 -2.26 10.36 -9.52
N ALA A 401 -2.67 11.61 -9.30
CA ALA A 401 -2.98 12.14 -7.98
C ALA A 401 -4.47 12.19 -7.67
N SER A 402 -5.33 11.46 -8.40
CA SER A 402 -6.80 11.53 -8.28
C SER A 402 -7.34 11.20 -6.89
N THR A 403 -6.58 10.48 -6.07
CA THR A 403 -6.96 10.17 -4.68
C THR A 403 -6.49 11.22 -3.67
N SER A 404 -5.75 12.25 -4.12
CA SER A 404 -5.25 13.33 -3.27
C SER A 404 -6.36 14.31 -2.89
N THR A 405 -6.23 14.87 -1.70
CA THR A 405 -7.15 15.87 -1.14
C THR A 405 -6.44 17.17 -0.76
N GLY A 406 -5.10 17.14 -0.66
CA GLY A 406 -4.29 18.34 -0.53
C GLY A 406 -4.07 19.02 -1.88
N ALA A 407 -3.83 20.33 -1.87
CA ALA A 407 -3.43 21.10 -3.04
C ALA A 407 -2.00 20.74 -3.48
N LEU A 408 -1.83 20.25 -4.69
CA LEU A 408 -0.56 19.78 -5.23
C LEU A 408 0.02 20.74 -6.26
N THR A 409 1.34 20.72 -6.37
CA THR A 409 2.06 21.44 -7.43
C THR A 409 3.05 20.50 -8.08
N PHE A 410 2.95 20.41 -9.41
CA PHE A 410 3.81 19.58 -10.25
C PHE A 410 4.49 20.38 -11.36
N ASP A 411 5.73 20.03 -11.67
CA ASP A 411 6.50 20.56 -12.79
C ASP A 411 7.00 19.41 -13.69
N PHE A 412 6.45 19.35 -14.90
CA PHE A 412 6.80 18.39 -15.96
C PHE A 412 7.53 19.07 -17.13
N THR A 413 8.27 20.14 -16.88
CA THR A 413 9.07 20.86 -17.89
C THR A 413 10.49 20.30 -18.04
N ALA A 414 10.88 19.36 -17.18
CA ALA A 414 12.17 18.69 -17.19
C ALA A 414 12.30 17.70 -18.38
N ALA A 415 13.52 17.53 -18.90
CA ALA A 415 13.77 16.82 -20.16
C ALA A 415 13.56 15.30 -20.08
N GLU A 416 13.45 14.76 -18.87
CA GLU A 416 13.30 13.35 -18.54
C GLU A 416 11.90 12.80 -18.89
N PHE A 417 10.87 13.66 -18.94
CA PHE A 417 9.48 13.25 -19.18
C PHE A 417 9.14 13.01 -20.67
N THR A 418 9.98 12.26 -21.41
CA THR A 418 9.76 12.08 -22.86
C THR A 418 8.55 11.23 -23.22
N ASN A 419 8.16 10.30 -22.33
CA ASN A 419 7.06 9.35 -22.53
C ASN A 419 5.77 9.69 -21.77
N LEU A 420 5.69 10.84 -21.08
CA LEU A 420 4.53 11.21 -20.28
C LEU A 420 3.26 11.27 -21.14
N GLN A 421 2.21 10.54 -20.73
CA GLN A 421 0.93 10.44 -21.43
C GLN A 421 -0.23 10.99 -20.60
N GLU A 422 -0.18 10.87 -19.27
CA GLU A 422 -1.28 11.30 -18.40
C GLU A 422 -0.78 11.89 -17.08
N VAL A 423 -1.38 13.02 -16.69
CA VAL A 423 -1.26 13.63 -15.37
C VAL A 423 -2.65 13.93 -14.83
N LYS A 424 -2.93 13.48 -13.61
CA LYS A 424 -4.17 13.81 -12.87
C LYS A 424 -3.85 14.52 -11.56
N GLY A 425 -4.49 15.65 -11.29
CA GLY A 425 -4.64 16.22 -9.95
C GLY A 425 -5.71 15.47 -9.13
N GLY A 426 -5.92 15.93 -7.90
CA GLY A 426 -6.83 15.38 -6.92
C GLY A 426 -8.08 16.25 -6.73
N SER A 427 -8.52 16.37 -5.48
CA SER A 427 -9.64 17.22 -5.06
C SER A 427 -9.20 18.55 -4.41
N GLY A 428 -7.88 18.79 -4.40
CA GLY A 428 -7.28 20.04 -3.92
C GLY A 428 -7.20 21.07 -5.04
N ASN A 429 -6.81 22.31 -4.71
CA ASN A 429 -6.55 23.31 -5.74
C ASN A 429 -5.15 23.10 -6.31
N ASP A 430 -5.08 22.42 -7.44
CA ASP A 430 -3.83 21.90 -7.98
C ASP A 430 -3.20 22.85 -9.00
N THR A 431 -1.89 22.75 -9.16
CA THR A 431 -1.13 23.50 -10.16
C THR A 431 -0.24 22.54 -10.92
N ILE A 432 -0.45 22.44 -12.23
CA ILE A 432 0.26 21.50 -13.09
C ILE A 432 0.92 22.29 -14.21
N GLU A 433 2.25 22.28 -14.25
CA GLU A 433 3.03 22.86 -15.35
C GLU A 433 3.61 21.75 -16.24
N ALA A 434 3.46 21.87 -17.56
CA ALA A 434 4.00 20.92 -18.52
C ALA A 434 4.54 21.61 -19.78
N SER A 435 5.41 20.92 -20.52
CA SER A 435 6.00 21.44 -21.76
C SER A 435 5.95 20.43 -22.89
N ILE A 436 5.40 20.83 -24.05
CA ILE A 436 5.43 19.99 -25.25
C ILE A 436 6.87 19.71 -25.72
N ALA A 437 7.83 20.58 -25.37
CA ALA A 437 9.23 20.42 -25.77
C ALA A 437 9.88 19.13 -25.27
N VAL A 438 9.39 18.57 -24.16
CA VAL A 438 10.01 17.41 -23.52
C VAL A 438 9.38 16.09 -23.96
N LEU A 439 8.15 16.10 -24.47
CA LEU A 439 7.32 14.93 -24.82
C LEU A 439 7.71 14.22 -26.13
N LYS A 440 8.99 13.88 -26.30
CA LYS A 440 9.51 13.37 -27.58
C LYS A 440 8.95 12.00 -27.97
N ASP A 441 8.61 11.14 -27.03
CA ASP A 441 8.18 9.77 -27.28
C ASP A 441 6.69 9.55 -26.93
N SER A 442 6.05 10.58 -26.39
CA SER A 442 4.61 10.63 -26.08
C SER A 442 3.74 10.48 -27.34
N THR A 443 2.63 9.74 -27.20
CA THR A 443 1.60 9.63 -28.25
C THR A 443 0.50 10.69 -28.10
N GLY A 444 0.54 11.43 -26.99
CA GLY A 444 -0.37 12.50 -26.63
C GLY A 444 -0.42 12.64 -25.10
N LEU A 445 -0.59 13.86 -24.63
CA LEU A 445 -0.67 14.15 -23.19
C LEU A 445 -2.09 14.52 -22.80
N VAL A 446 -2.59 13.91 -21.71
CA VAL A 446 -3.80 14.34 -21.01
C VAL A 446 -3.38 14.95 -19.68
N ILE A 447 -3.81 16.19 -19.42
CA ILE A 447 -3.66 16.86 -18.13
C ILE A 447 -5.05 17.10 -17.57
N ASN A 448 -5.33 16.54 -16.40
CA ASN A 448 -6.61 16.66 -15.71
C ASN A 448 -6.40 17.30 -14.33
N GLY A 449 -7.04 18.45 -14.06
CA GLY A 449 -6.96 19.14 -12.76
C GLY A 449 -7.65 18.35 -11.64
N GLY A 450 -8.79 17.72 -11.95
CA GLY A 450 -9.55 16.92 -11.00
C GLY A 450 -10.75 17.69 -10.47
N ALA A 451 -10.85 17.84 -9.16
CA ALA A 451 -11.84 18.73 -8.54
C ALA A 451 -11.10 19.80 -7.76
N GLY A 452 -11.60 21.03 -7.70
CA GLY A 452 -10.92 22.11 -7.01
C GLY A 452 -11.01 23.42 -7.75
N VAL A 453 -9.93 24.19 -7.68
CA VAL A 453 -9.74 25.40 -8.48
C VAL A 453 -8.34 25.26 -9.02
N ASP A 454 -8.23 24.70 -10.21
CA ASP A 454 -6.98 24.19 -10.73
C ASP A 454 -6.32 25.19 -11.68
N THR A 455 -5.00 25.12 -11.77
CA THR A 455 -4.21 25.91 -12.71
C THR A 455 -3.39 24.97 -13.58
N LEU A 456 -3.73 24.88 -14.86
CA LEU A 456 -3.05 24.05 -15.85
C LEU A 456 -2.22 24.95 -16.76
N GLN A 457 -0.90 24.94 -16.57
CA GLN A 457 0.06 25.71 -17.35
C GLN A 457 0.71 24.83 -18.41
N LEU A 458 0.59 25.21 -19.68
CA LEU A 458 1.17 24.47 -20.79
C LEU A 458 2.08 25.37 -21.62
N ILE A 459 3.37 25.01 -21.66
CA ILE A 459 4.34 25.57 -22.58
C ILE A 459 4.23 24.83 -23.91
N ILE A 460 3.63 25.47 -24.92
CA ILE A 460 3.33 24.85 -26.23
C ILE A 460 4.49 24.95 -27.25
N THR A 461 5.68 25.38 -26.80
CA THR A 461 6.86 25.46 -27.68
C THR A 461 7.38 24.04 -27.90
N ALA A 462 7.26 23.44 -29.09
CA ALA A 462 7.86 22.11 -29.26
C ALA A 462 9.32 22.13 -29.61
N ALA A 463 9.92 21.00 -29.29
CA ALA A 463 11.20 20.58 -29.81
C ALA A 463 11.10 20.26 -31.32
N PRO A 464 12.22 20.31 -32.06
CA PRO A 464 12.22 20.26 -33.53
C PRO A 464 11.63 19.01 -34.22
N ASN A 465 11.09 18.01 -33.52
CA ASN A 465 11.00 16.66 -34.08
C ASN A 465 9.67 15.89 -33.97
N ASN A 466 8.69 16.21 -33.12
CA ASN A 466 7.44 15.41 -33.03
C ASN A 466 6.18 16.26 -32.81
N ALA A 467 5.11 15.89 -33.51
CA ALA A 467 3.76 16.41 -33.29
C ALA A 467 3.18 15.71 -32.05
N THR A 468 2.70 16.49 -31.09
CA THR A 468 2.12 15.96 -29.84
C THR A 468 0.79 16.63 -29.58
N LYS A 469 -0.27 15.84 -29.55
CA LYS A 469 -1.60 16.30 -29.14
C LYS A 469 -1.64 16.47 -27.61
N VAL A 470 -2.31 17.50 -27.13
CA VAL A 470 -2.49 17.74 -25.70
C VAL A 470 -3.95 18.04 -25.40
N SER A 471 -4.53 17.30 -24.46
CA SER A 471 -5.88 17.55 -23.93
C SER A 471 -5.77 18.07 -22.50
N LEU A 472 -6.34 19.24 -22.25
CA LEU A 472 -6.45 19.88 -20.95
C LEU A 472 -7.89 19.74 -20.45
N ILE A 473 -8.05 19.22 -19.24
CA ILE A 473 -9.33 18.97 -18.57
C ILE A 473 -9.26 19.68 -17.22
N GLY A 474 -10.07 20.72 -17.00
CA GLY A 474 -10.11 21.43 -15.72
C GLY A 474 -10.74 20.55 -14.64
N GLY A 475 -11.89 19.97 -14.97
CA GLY A 475 -12.68 19.13 -14.07
C GLY A 475 -13.76 19.92 -13.33
N GLU A 476 -14.01 19.56 -12.07
CA GLU A 476 -14.99 20.28 -11.26
C GLU A 476 -14.35 21.50 -10.60
N GLY A 477 -14.65 22.72 -11.06
CA GLY A 477 -13.95 23.85 -10.47
C GLY A 477 -14.19 25.18 -11.16
N LYS A 478 -13.31 26.13 -10.82
CA LYS A 478 -13.15 27.39 -11.55
C LYS A 478 -11.73 27.41 -12.08
N ASP A 479 -11.52 26.76 -13.19
CA ASP A 479 -10.17 26.35 -13.56
C ASP A 479 -9.51 27.37 -14.46
N THR A 480 -8.18 27.46 -14.37
CA THR A 480 -7.37 28.38 -15.14
C THR A 480 -6.46 27.59 -16.07
N PHE A 481 -6.65 27.77 -17.38
CA PHE A 481 -5.78 27.24 -18.42
C PHE A 481 -4.83 28.35 -18.87
N GLU A 482 -3.53 28.20 -18.64
CA GLU A 482 -2.51 29.17 -19.05
C GLU A 482 -1.63 28.58 -20.14
N LEU A 483 -1.73 29.14 -21.36
CA LEU A 483 -0.97 28.68 -22.51
C LEU A 483 0.12 29.70 -22.85
N ALA A 484 1.36 29.23 -22.93
CA ALA A 484 2.52 30.06 -23.21
C ALA A 484 3.37 29.46 -24.33
N SER A 485 4.00 30.31 -25.14
CA SER A 485 4.92 29.86 -26.18
C SER A 485 6.06 30.86 -26.41
N GLY A 486 7.20 30.36 -26.87
CA GLY A 486 8.27 31.18 -27.41
C GLY A 486 7.92 31.71 -28.80
N ALA A 487 8.92 31.88 -29.65
CA ALA A 487 8.72 32.36 -31.03
C ALA A 487 7.98 31.37 -31.96
N LYS A 488 7.59 30.19 -31.46
CA LYS A 488 6.92 29.12 -32.21
C LYS A 488 5.78 28.55 -31.38
N GLY A 489 4.69 28.19 -32.05
CA GLY A 489 3.49 27.58 -31.50
C GLY A 489 3.45 26.09 -31.84
N ASN A 490 2.31 25.44 -31.58
CA ASN A 490 2.16 23.99 -31.61
C ASN A 490 2.04 23.35 -33.01
N LEU A 491 1.93 24.11 -34.10
CA LEU A 491 1.77 23.55 -35.44
C LEU A 491 3.12 23.21 -36.08
N PHE A 492 3.66 22.04 -35.75
CA PHE A 492 4.97 21.62 -36.23
C PHE A 492 4.93 20.91 -37.58
N GLY A 493 6.05 21.00 -38.30
CA GLY A 493 6.25 20.28 -39.55
C GLY A 493 5.41 20.82 -40.71
N ALA A 494 5.02 19.93 -41.63
CA ALA A 494 4.19 20.28 -42.78
C ALA A 494 2.73 19.98 -42.47
N ILE A 495 1.94 21.03 -42.24
CA ILE A 495 0.49 20.90 -42.04
C ILE A 495 -0.19 20.87 -43.41
N THR A 496 -0.73 19.71 -43.79
CA THR A 496 -1.32 19.49 -45.14
C THR A 496 -2.72 18.90 -45.14
N ASN A 497 -3.23 18.49 -43.98
CA ASN A 497 -4.53 17.86 -43.80
C ASN A 497 -4.99 17.96 -42.34
N ASP A 498 -6.23 17.55 -42.07
CA ASP A 498 -6.84 17.58 -40.73
C ASP A 498 -6.09 16.70 -39.73
N GLN A 499 -5.56 15.54 -40.13
CA GLN A 499 -4.81 14.67 -39.22
C GLN A 499 -3.55 15.35 -38.70
N ASN A 500 -2.81 16.06 -39.57
CA ASN A 500 -1.64 16.83 -39.13
C ASN A 500 -2.01 17.92 -38.13
N LEU A 501 -3.19 18.55 -38.26
CA LEU A 501 -3.65 19.50 -37.26
C LEU A 501 -3.98 18.79 -35.94
N ILE A 502 -4.72 17.69 -35.99
CA ILE A 502 -5.13 16.92 -34.80
C ILE A 502 -3.92 16.39 -34.03
N ASP A 503 -2.91 15.87 -34.73
CA ASP A 503 -1.68 15.34 -34.11
C ASP A 503 -0.87 16.42 -33.38
N ASN A 504 -1.08 17.70 -33.72
CA ASN A 504 -0.41 18.86 -33.11
C ASN A 504 -1.33 19.63 -32.14
N LEU A 505 -2.61 19.27 -32.04
CA LEU A 505 -3.62 20.13 -31.44
C LEU A 505 -3.49 20.19 -29.92
N VAL A 506 -3.59 21.40 -29.39
CA VAL A 506 -3.87 21.63 -27.97
C VAL A 506 -5.37 21.87 -27.82
N SER A 507 -6.06 21.07 -27.02
CA SER A 507 -7.49 21.20 -26.75
C SER A 507 -7.77 21.42 -25.26
N VAL A 508 -8.67 22.35 -24.97
CA VAL A 508 -9.35 22.46 -23.68
C VAL A 508 -10.69 21.75 -23.82
N GLU A 509 -10.90 20.67 -23.07
CA GLU A 509 -11.97 19.71 -23.36
C GLU A 509 -13.31 20.04 -22.68
N ASP A 510 -13.29 20.66 -21.51
CA ASP A 510 -14.47 20.84 -20.65
C ASP A 510 -14.73 22.28 -20.22
N PHE A 511 -14.15 23.26 -20.92
CA PHE A 511 -14.25 24.68 -20.59
C PHE A 511 -15.68 25.17 -20.34
N ALA A 512 -15.96 25.57 -19.10
CA ALA A 512 -17.17 26.19 -18.65
C ALA A 512 -17.02 27.72 -18.62
N ALA A 513 -17.53 28.41 -19.65
CA ALA A 513 -17.37 29.87 -19.81
C ALA A 513 -17.84 30.75 -18.63
N ALA A 514 -18.64 30.22 -17.69
CA ALA A 514 -19.10 30.94 -16.51
C ALA A 514 -18.12 30.84 -15.32
N ASP A 515 -17.26 29.83 -15.32
CA ASP A 515 -16.45 29.42 -14.18
C ASP A 515 -14.95 29.44 -14.50
N ASP A 516 -14.57 29.05 -15.72
CA ASP A 516 -13.17 28.88 -16.13
C ASP A 516 -12.57 30.10 -16.81
N VAL A 517 -11.24 30.13 -16.83
CA VAL A 517 -10.42 31.15 -17.48
C VAL A 517 -9.42 30.49 -18.43
N LEU A 518 -9.36 30.96 -19.68
CA LEU A 518 -8.33 30.61 -20.65
C LEU A 518 -7.44 31.83 -20.90
N SER A 519 -6.16 31.73 -20.54
CA SER A 519 -5.13 32.73 -20.80
C SER A 519 -4.22 32.29 -21.94
N ILE A 520 -4.10 33.13 -22.97
CA ILE A 520 -3.15 32.96 -24.09
C ILE A 520 -2.20 34.15 -24.23
N LYS A 521 -2.19 35.05 -23.24
CA LYS A 521 -1.44 36.31 -23.26
C LYS A 521 0.07 36.11 -23.49
N ASP A 522 0.60 34.95 -23.10
CA ASP A 522 2.04 34.63 -23.13
C ASP A 522 2.43 33.79 -24.36
N ILE A 523 1.53 33.60 -25.33
CA ILE A 523 1.88 33.03 -26.64
C ILE A 523 2.70 34.06 -27.45
N GLY A 524 3.81 33.63 -28.05
CA GLY A 524 4.64 34.50 -28.90
C GLY A 524 5.37 35.62 -28.16
N ALA A 525 5.50 35.53 -26.83
CA ALA A 525 5.90 36.64 -25.94
C ALA A 525 4.97 37.87 -26.01
N GLY A 526 3.66 37.64 -26.11
CA GLY A 526 2.63 38.68 -26.15
C GLY A 526 1.87 38.70 -27.48
N LEU A 527 0.54 38.87 -27.42
CA LEU A 527 -0.31 38.89 -28.60
C LEU A 527 -0.36 40.24 -29.31
N GLY A 528 -0.57 40.19 -30.62
CA GLY A 528 -0.93 41.30 -31.49
C GLY A 528 -2.43 41.60 -31.45
N ASN A 529 -2.99 42.02 -32.59
CA ASN A 529 -4.40 42.36 -32.69
C ASN A 529 -5.27 41.12 -32.93
N ARG A 530 -6.48 41.13 -32.37
CA ARG A 530 -7.54 40.19 -32.73
C ARG A 530 -8.13 40.58 -34.09
N VAL A 531 -8.09 39.65 -35.06
CA VAL A 531 -8.78 39.82 -36.34
C VAL A 531 -10.30 39.86 -36.11
N ALA A 532 -10.97 40.82 -36.74
CA ALA A 532 -12.42 40.96 -36.62
C ALA A 532 -13.17 39.72 -37.16
N ASN A 533 -14.13 39.21 -36.39
CA ASN A 533 -14.87 37.98 -36.72
C ASN A 533 -15.48 38.00 -38.13
N ASN A 534 -16.02 39.14 -38.58
CA ASN A 534 -16.61 39.29 -39.91
C ASN A 534 -15.59 39.11 -41.06
N THR A 535 -14.32 39.46 -40.83
CA THR A 535 -13.22 39.23 -41.79
C THR A 535 -12.88 37.75 -41.85
N VAL A 536 -12.82 37.09 -40.69
CA VAL A 536 -12.55 35.66 -40.55
C VAL A 536 -13.64 34.83 -41.25
N GLU A 537 -14.92 35.11 -40.97
CA GLU A 537 -16.07 34.44 -41.59
C GLU A 537 -16.12 34.61 -43.11
N GLN A 538 -15.79 35.80 -43.62
CA GLN A 538 -15.71 36.05 -45.05
C GLN A 538 -14.59 35.24 -45.71
N ALA A 539 -13.43 35.12 -45.06
CA ALA A 539 -12.31 34.32 -45.56
C ALA A 539 -12.69 32.84 -45.66
N ILE A 540 -13.28 32.27 -44.60
CA ILE A 540 -13.76 30.89 -44.56
C ILE A 540 -14.81 30.65 -45.66
N THR A 541 -15.81 31.53 -45.77
CA THR A 541 -16.89 31.41 -46.77
C THR A 541 -16.36 31.51 -48.20
N LYS A 542 -15.43 32.43 -48.46
CA LYS A 542 -14.81 32.62 -49.78
C LYS A 542 -13.96 31.41 -50.17
N ALA A 543 -13.28 30.79 -49.21
CA ALA A 543 -12.53 29.56 -49.44
C ALA A 543 -13.45 28.34 -49.69
N GLY A 544 -14.71 28.40 -49.26
CA GLY A 544 -15.63 27.27 -49.36
C GLY A 544 -15.20 26.10 -48.47
N ALA A 545 -14.55 26.40 -47.34
CA ALA A 545 -13.95 25.41 -46.46
C ALA A 545 -14.99 24.44 -45.88
N THR A 546 -14.66 23.15 -45.95
CA THR A 546 -15.49 22.04 -45.43
C THR A 546 -14.76 21.18 -44.42
N THR A 547 -13.43 21.21 -44.39
CA THR A 547 -12.61 20.52 -43.41
C THR A 547 -11.96 21.50 -42.43
N LEU A 548 -11.40 21.00 -41.33
CA LEU A 548 -10.71 21.84 -40.36
C LEU A 548 -9.47 22.50 -41.00
N PHE A 549 -8.70 21.73 -41.77
CA PHE A 549 -7.52 22.21 -42.48
C PHE A 549 -7.84 23.33 -43.47
N GLU A 550 -8.89 23.17 -44.28
CA GLU A 550 -9.33 24.21 -45.21
C GLU A 550 -9.76 25.48 -44.45
N THR A 551 -10.42 25.31 -43.31
CA THR A 551 -10.89 26.42 -42.46
C THR A 551 -9.70 27.17 -41.87
N VAL A 552 -8.78 26.49 -41.18
CA VAL A 552 -7.58 27.09 -40.58
C VAL A 552 -6.72 27.77 -41.65
N THR A 553 -6.54 27.13 -42.82
CA THR A 553 -5.80 27.73 -43.94
C THR A 553 -6.45 29.02 -44.43
N ALA A 554 -7.79 29.07 -44.52
CA ALA A 554 -8.50 30.29 -44.89
C ALA A 554 -8.34 31.39 -43.82
N VAL A 555 -8.40 31.02 -42.53
CA VAL A 555 -8.21 31.94 -41.40
C VAL A 555 -6.79 32.53 -41.40
N ALA A 556 -5.76 31.71 -41.64
CA ALA A 556 -4.37 32.16 -41.71
C ALA A 556 -4.13 33.25 -42.77
N THR A 557 -4.93 33.30 -43.84
CA THR A 557 -4.82 34.38 -44.83
C THR A 557 -5.21 35.76 -44.29
N THR A 558 -5.86 35.82 -43.13
CA THR A 558 -6.35 37.08 -42.53
C THR A 558 -5.34 37.76 -41.61
N THR A 559 -4.28 37.06 -41.20
CA THR A 559 -3.22 37.56 -40.30
C THR A 559 -1.92 37.93 -41.03
N VAL A 560 -1.76 37.48 -42.28
CA VAL A 560 -0.56 37.68 -43.12
C VAL A 560 -0.01 39.10 -43.06
N GLY A 561 1.28 39.21 -42.76
CA GLY A 561 2.03 40.46 -42.64
C GLY A 561 1.99 41.08 -41.25
N ASN A 562 1.23 40.52 -40.31
CA ASN A 562 1.14 40.97 -38.92
C ASN A 562 1.45 39.80 -37.98
N ALA A 563 2.73 39.62 -37.67
CA ALA A 563 3.12 38.61 -36.69
C ALA A 563 2.44 38.87 -35.35
N LYS A 564 2.01 37.79 -34.71
CA LYS A 564 1.31 37.69 -33.42
C LYS A 564 -0.16 38.10 -33.44
N ASP A 565 -0.70 38.51 -34.58
CA ASP A 565 -2.15 38.67 -34.72
C ASP A 565 -2.84 37.31 -34.59
N PHE A 566 -4.06 37.30 -34.06
CA PHE A 566 -4.80 36.06 -33.82
C PHE A 566 -6.25 36.17 -34.26
N ALA A 567 -6.84 35.03 -34.60
CA ALA A 567 -8.21 34.91 -35.03
C ALA A 567 -8.94 33.84 -34.22
N VAL A 568 -10.22 34.07 -33.95
CA VAL A 568 -11.08 33.11 -33.24
C VAL A 568 -12.28 32.75 -34.13
N PHE A 569 -12.49 31.47 -34.40
CA PHE A 569 -13.54 30.99 -35.30
C PHE A 569 -14.23 29.74 -34.75
N ASN A 570 -15.38 29.41 -35.31
CA ASN A 570 -16.11 28.18 -34.98
C ASN A 570 -15.93 27.15 -36.08
N PHE A 571 -15.71 25.90 -35.70
CA PHE A 571 -15.77 24.75 -36.59
C PHE A 571 -16.37 23.56 -35.83
N GLU A 572 -17.39 22.92 -36.43
CA GLU A 572 -18.08 21.75 -35.85
C GLU A 572 -18.51 21.90 -34.38
N GLY A 573 -18.99 23.09 -34.00
CA GLY A 573 -19.50 23.35 -32.65
C GLY A 573 -18.43 23.60 -31.58
N SER A 574 -17.16 23.71 -31.95
CA SER A 574 -16.06 24.12 -31.08
C SER A 574 -15.45 25.43 -31.55
N ALA A 575 -14.86 26.18 -30.61
CA ALA A 575 -14.11 27.39 -30.89
C ALA A 575 -12.66 27.00 -31.13
N TYR A 576 -12.04 27.68 -32.10
CA TYR A 576 -10.63 27.55 -32.41
C TYR A 576 -9.98 28.92 -32.35
N ILE A 577 -8.80 28.97 -31.75
CA ILE A 577 -7.94 30.14 -31.65
C ILE A 577 -6.71 29.84 -32.48
N TYR A 578 -6.53 30.59 -33.56
CA TYR A 578 -5.32 30.54 -34.38
C TYR A 578 -4.48 31.78 -34.10
N VAL A 579 -3.21 31.59 -33.78
CA VAL A 579 -2.23 32.66 -33.55
C VAL A 579 -1.13 32.53 -34.59
N ASP A 580 -1.03 33.54 -35.47
CA ASP A 580 0.03 33.65 -36.46
C ASP A 580 1.27 34.19 -35.76
N LEU A 581 2.37 33.44 -35.71
CA LEU A 581 3.55 33.81 -34.91
C LEU A 581 4.67 34.45 -35.73
N ASP A 582 4.66 34.29 -37.05
CA ASP A 582 5.73 34.76 -37.93
C ASP A 582 5.27 35.76 -39.02
N GLY A 583 3.95 35.98 -39.14
CA GLY A 583 3.30 36.82 -40.13
C GLY A 583 3.26 36.21 -41.53
N ALA A 584 3.63 34.94 -41.68
CA ALA A 584 3.59 34.22 -42.95
C ALA A 584 2.21 33.60 -43.20
N ALA A 585 1.92 33.31 -44.46
CA ALA A 585 0.69 32.63 -44.84
C ALA A 585 0.72 31.10 -44.57
N THR A 586 1.74 30.61 -43.87
CA THR A 586 1.97 29.18 -43.64
C THR A 586 1.63 28.83 -42.21
N LEU A 587 0.91 27.73 -42.00
CA LEU A 587 0.53 27.27 -40.66
C LEU A 587 1.69 26.75 -39.80
N LYS A 588 2.90 26.66 -40.36
CA LYS A 588 4.03 26.05 -39.68
C LYS A 588 4.55 27.02 -38.62
N ASP A 589 4.87 26.48 -37.44
CA ASP A 589 5.36 27.22 -36.28
C ASP A 589 4.33 28.21 -35.68
N ASP A 590 3.08 28.21 -36.17
CA ASP A 590 1.95 28.94 -35.58
C ASP A 590 1.30 28.17 -34.43
N ALA A 591 0.37 28.80 -33.71
CA ALA A 591 -0.42 28.13 -32.69
C ALA A 591 -1.87 27.90 -33.13
N LEU A 592 -2.41 26.71 -32.83
CA LEU A 592 -3.82 26.38 -32.94
C LEU A 592 -4.31 25.72 -31.67
N ILE A 593 -5.29 26.33 -31.03
CA ILE A 593 -5.90 25.84 -29.79
C ILE A 593 -7.38 25.62 -30.04
N LYS A 594 -7.91 24.50 -29.57
CA LYS A 594 -9.34 24.17 -29.60
C LYS A 594 -9.94 24.35 -28.20
N VAL A 595 -11.13 24.91 -28.13
CA VAL A 595 -11.99 24.89 -26.93
C VAL A 595 -13.24 24.08 -27.29
N THR A 596 -13.29 22.84 -26.81
CA THR A 596 -14.26 21.83 -27.20
C THR A 596 -15.68 22.24 -26.78
N GLY A 597 -16.64 22.16 -27.72
CA GLY A 597 -18.07 22.38 -27.42
C GLY A 597 -18.47 23.82 -27.10
N VAL A 598 -17.55 24.77 -27.18
CA VAL A 598 -17.76 26.19 -26.87
C VAL A 598 -17.83 27.01 -28.15
N SER A 599 -18.73 27.99 -28.22
CA SER A 599 -18.77 28.95 -29.32
C SER A 599 -17.76 30.08 -29.08
N ASN A 600 -17.12 30.60 -30.13
CA ASN A 600 -16.21 31.75 -30.06
C ASN A 600 -16.82 33.01 -29.41
N SER A 601 -18.14 33.13 -29.41
CA SER A 601 -18.88 34.24 -28.78
C SER A 601 -18.97 34.10 -27.25
N ALA A 602 -18.73 32.90 -26.72
CA ALA A 602 -18.67 32.65 -25.28
C ALA A 602 -17.29 32.98 -24.68
N LEU A 603 -16.27 33.15 -25.53
CA LEU A 603 -14.95 33.66 -25.13
C LEU A 603 -15.01 35.20 -25.08
N THR A 604 -15.12 35.73 -23.87
CA THR A 604 -15.27 37.15 -23.55
C THR A 604 -14.10 37.63 -22.71
N ASP A 605 -13.93 38.94 -22.55
CA ASP A 605 -12.85 39.52 -21.73
C ASP A 605 -12.88 39.06 -20.25
N ALA A 606 -14.00 38.46 -19.79
CA ALA A 606 -14.12 37.92 -18.44
C ALA A 606 -13.47 36.55 -18.24
N ASN A 607 -13.36 35.74 -19.30
CA ASN A 607 -12.91 34.35 -19.24
C ASN A 607 -11.81 34.03 -20.28
N PHE A 608 -11.45 34.98 -21.13
CA PHE A 608 -10.45 34.83 -22.17
C PHE A 608 -9.43 35.96 -22.08
N ILE A 609 -8.28 35.66 -21.47
CA ILE A 609 -7.24 36.64 -21.16
C ILE A 609 -6.18 36.65 -22.28
N ILE A 610 -6.03 37.82 -22.89
CA ILE A 610 -5.13 38.04 -24.04
C ILE A 610 -4.04 39.09 -23.76
N ALA A 611 -4.12 39.81 -22.63
CA ALA A 611 -3.18 40.85 -22.22
C ALA A 611 -3.21 41.07 -20.71
#